data_AF-A0A8T4MAV6-F1
#
_entry.id   AF-A0A8T4MAV6-F1
#
_cell.length_a   1.000
_cell.length_b   1.000
_cell.length_c   1.000
_cell.angle_alpha   90.00
_cell.angle_beta   90.00
_cell.angle_gamma   90.00
#
_symmetry.space_group_name_H-M   'P 1'
#
loop_
_entity.id
_entity.type
_entity.pdbx_description
1 polymer ?
#
loop_
_entity_poly.entity_id
_entity_poly.type
_entity_poly.pdbx_seq_one_letter_code
_entity_poly.pdbx_strand_id
1 'polypeptide(L)' 'EIKEGYGKGSVKIWDKGTYKEDSWKKDKIVFHLNGSKLKGKYVLLKTGYGKAKNGWLFFKV' A
#
# COMPACT_ATOMS: atom_id res chain seq x y z
N GLU A 1 10.23 13.92 13.14
CA GLU A 1 9.19 14.89 12.76
C GLU A 1 9.71 15.70 11.59
N ILE A 2 8.95 15.77 10.50
CA ILE A 2 9.28 16.60 9.34
C ILE A 2 8.80 18.01 9.65
N LYS A 3 9.75 18.92 9.88
CA LYS A 3 9.47 20.24 10.45
C LYS A 3 8.75 21.17 9.47
N GLU A 4 9.14 21.17 8.20
CA GLU A 4 8.60 22.05 7.16
C GLU A 4 8.65 21.37 5.78
N GLY A 5 7.93 21.93 4.79
CA GLY A 5 7.89 21.40 3.43
C GLY A 5 6.94 20.21 3.20
N TYR A 6 7.12 19.51 2.09
CA TYR A 6 6.27 18.37 1.69
C TYR A 6 6.46 17.20 2.66
N GLY A 7 5.34 16.69 3.20
CA GLY A 7 5.35 15.65 4.22
C GLY A 7 5.50 16.16 5.66
N LYS A 8 5.33 17.47 5.92
CA LYS A 8 5.33 18.04 7.28
C LYS A 8 4.43 17.24 8.24
N GLY A 9 5.00 16.82 9.36
CA GLY A 9 4.29 16.05 10.39
C GLY A 9 5.14 14.98 11.09
N SER A 10 4.52 14.27 12.03
CA SER A 10 5.14 13.16 12.74
C SER A 10 5.05 11.88 11.90
N VAL A 11 6.18 11.21 11.73
CA VAL A 11 6.26 9.91 11.05
C VAL A 11 6.58 8.85 12.10
N LYS A 12 5.78 7.79 12.13
CA LYS A 12 5.99 6.63 13.01
C LYS A 12 5.87 5.35 12.19
N ILE A 13 6.68 4.35 12.55
CA ILE A 13 6.53 3.00 12.01
C ILE A 13 5.25 2.41 12.61
N TRP A 14 4.18 2.30 11.81
CA TRP A 14 2.94 1.68 12.27
C TRP A 14 3.01 0.15 12.19
N ASP A 15 3.67 -0.40 11.17
CA ASP A 15 3.93 -1.82 11.01
C ASP A 15 5.29 -2.04 10.31
N LYS A 16 5.89 -3.22 10.50
CA LYS A 16 7.17 -3.63 9.89
C LYS A 16 7.14 -5.13 9.62
N GLY A 17 7.73 -5.54 8.50
CA GLY A 17 7.86 -6.95 8.12
C GLY A 17 8.40 -7.10 6.70
N THR A 18 8.24 -8.29 6.15
CA THR A 18 8.56 -8.59 4.75
C THR A 18 7.28 -8.74 3.94
N TYR A 19 7.43 -8.79 2.61
CA TYR A 19 6.36 -9.16 1.71
C TYR A 19 6.86 -10.23 0.74
N LYS A 20 5.93 -10.99 0.17
CA LYS A 20 6.18 -11.88 -0.97
C LYS A 20 5.26 -11.45 -2.11
N GLU A 21 5.84 -11.24 -3.29
CA GLU A 21 5.07 -11.01 -4.50
C GLU A 21 4.38 -12.31 -4.96
N ASP A 22 3.11 -12.22 -5.34
CA ASP A 22 2.43 -13.25 -6.12
C ASP A 22 2.28 -12.85 -7.60
N SER A 23 1.97 -11.58 -7.87
CA SER A 23 1.89 -11.05 -9.24
C SER A 23 2.04 -9.53 -9.25
N TRP A 24 2.90 -9.02 -10.13
CA TRP A 24 3.07 -7.58 -10.35
C TRP A 24 2.70 -7.17 -11.77
N LYS A 25 1.53 -6.55 -11.95
CA LYS A 25 1.06 -6.01 -13.24
C LYS A 25 0.76 -4.53 -13.11
N LYS A 26 0.65 -3.85 -14.26
CA LYS A 26 0.44 -2.40 -14.35
C LYS A 26 -0.82 -1.90 -13.65
N ASP A 27 -1.87 -2.72 -13.62
CA ASP A 27 -3.21 -2.41 -13.12
C ASP A 27 -3.60 -3.24 -11.89
N LYS A 28 -2.81 -4.27 -11.54
CA LYS A 28 -3.09 -5.15 -10.41
C LYS A 28 -1.80 -5.70 -9.81
N ILE A 29 -1.65 -5.57 -8.50
CA ILE A 29 -0.55 -6.15 -7.74
C ILE A 29 -1.14 -7.04 -6.66
N VAL A 30 -0.67 -8.27 -6.57
CA VAL A 30 -1.08 -9.27 -5.58
C VAL A 30 0.14 -9.69 -4.79
N PHE A 31 0.06 -9.64 -3.46
CA PHE A 31 1.19 -9.90 -2.59
C PHE A 31 0.74 -10.39 -1.21
N HIS A 32 1.63 -11.10 -0.54
CA HIS A 32 1.46 -11.53 0.85
C HIS A 32 2.29 -10.64 1.76
N LEU A 33 1.65 -10.06 2.79
CA LEU A 33 2.31 -9.31 3.85
C LEU A 33 2.62 -10.24 5.03
N ASN A 34 3.85 -10.13 5.54
CA ASN A 34 4.33 -10.80 6.74
C ASN A 34 4.79 -9.73 7.76
N GLY A 35 3.86 -8.86 8.15
CA GLY A 35 4.04 -7.82 9.15
C GLY A 35 3.72 -8.27 10.57
N SER A 36 4.02 -7.40 11.53
CA SER A 36 3.54 -7.56 12.91
C SER A 36 2.03 -7.37 13.01
N LYS A 37 1.45 -6.48 12.20
CA LYS A 37 0.02 -6.16 12.18
C LYS A 37 -0.69 -6.71 10.95
N LEU A 38 -0.22 -6.36 9.75
CA LEU A 38 -0.81 -6.83 8.50
C LEU A 38 -0.21 -8.17 8.10
N LYS A 39 -1.08 -9.17 7.98
CA LYS A 39 -0.70 -10.55 7.66
C LYS A 39 -1.65 -11.14 6.61
N GLY A 40 -1.08 -11.90 5.68
CA GLY A 40 -1.83 -12.62 4.66
C GLY A 40 -1.84 -11.91 3.31
N LYS A 41 -2.79 -12.29 2.45
CA LYS A 41 -2.85 -11.87 1.05
C LYS A 41 -3.59 -10.55 0.88
N TYR A 42 -3.02 -9.65 0.11
CA TYR A 42 -3.58 -8.34 -0.21
C TYR A 42 -3.53 -8.08 -1.71
N VAL A 43 -4.38 -7.15 -2.15
CA VAL A 43 -4.48 -6.71 -3.53
C VAL A 43 -4.45 -5.19 -3.59
N LEU A 44 -3.65 -4.67 -4.52
CA LEU A 44 -3.78 -3.32 -5.05
C LEU A 44 -4.36 -3.41 -6.46
N LEU A 45 -5.50 -2.77 -6.69
CA LEU A 45 -6.17 -2.73 -8.00
C LEU A 45 -6.29 -1.28 -8.46
N LYS A 46 -5.74 -0.96 -9.64
CA LYS A 46 -5.82 0.39 -10.19
C LYS A 46 -7.26 0.66 -10.61
N THR A 47 -7.86 1.69 -10.03
CA THR A 47 -9.21 2.10 -10.37
C THR A 47 -9.13 3.28 -11.33
N GLY A 48 -9.72 3.12 -12.51
CA GLY A 48 -9.84 4.19 -13.51
C GLY A 48 -11.02 5.13 -13.25
N TYR A 49 -11.63 5.07 -12.05
CA TYR A 49 -12.88 5.75 -11.73
C TYR A 49 -12.65 6.91 -10.75
N GLY A 50 -13.47 7.95 -10.87
CA GLY A 50 -13.40 9.17 -10.06
C GLY A 50 -12.45 10.23 -10.61
N LYS A 51 -12.28 11.33 -9.87
CA LYS A 51 -11.42 12.47 -10.28
C LYS A 51 -9.92 12.15 -10.22
N ALA A 52 -9.53 11.04 -9.58
CA ALA A 52 -8.14 10.65 -9.38
C ALA A 52 -7.66 9.71 -10.49
N LYS A 53 -6.96 10.25 -11.50
CA LYS A 53 -6.41 9.48 -12.64
C LYS A 53 -5.44 8.35 -12.23
N ASN A 54 -4.93 8.36 -10.99
CA ASN A 54 -3.97 7.41 -10.44
C ASN A 54 -4.50 6.66 -9.18
N GLY A 55 -5.81 6.50 -9.06
CA GLY A 55 -6.43 5.80 -7.93
C GLY A 55 -6.08 4.30 -7.87
N TRP A 56 -5.88 3.79 -6.65
CA TRP A 56 -5.73 2.36 -6.37
C TRP A 56 -6.66 1.97 -5.23
N LEU A 57 -7.34 0.85 -5.37
CA LEU A 57 -8.10 0.20 -4.31
C LEU A 57 -7.19 -0.83 -3.61
N PHE A 58 -7.06 -0.70 -2.30
CA PHE A 58 -6.30 -1.60 -1.44
C PHE A 58 -7.25 -2.41 -0.56
N PHE A 59 -7.15 -3.74 -0.60
CA PHE A 59 -7.98 -4.61 0.23
C PHE A 59 -7.28 -5.92 0.57
N LYS A 60 -7.71 -6.53 1.67
CA LYS A 60 -7.32 -7.88 2.08
C LYS A 60 -8.22 -8.90 1.40
N VAL A 61 -7.65 -10.01 0.96
CA VAL A 61 -8.41 -11.19 0.49
C VAL A 61 -8.98 -11.95 1.68
#